data_AF-A0A3N9UNT7-F1
#
_entry.id   AF-A0A3N9UNT7-F1
#
_cell.length_a   1.000
_cell.length_b   1.000
_cell.length_c   1.000
_cell.angle_alpha   90.00
_cell.angle_beta   90.00
_cell.angle_gamma   90.00
#
_symmetry.space_group_name_H-M   'P 1'
#
loop_
_entity.id
_entity.type
_entity.pdbx_description
1 polymer ?
#
loop_
_entity_poly.entity_id
_entity_poly.type
_entity_poly.pdbx_seq_one_letter_code
_entity_poly.pdbx_strand_id
1 'polypeptide(L)' 'MSGISGIIEAKDLTKVYRRGREEIHALKNVDFHVGEGEFVSIIGPSGSGKTALLNVLGCLDTPSSGSLRLNGV' A
#
# COMPACT_ATOMS: atom_id res chain seq x y z
N MET A 1 -18.94 -20.43 3.10
CA MET A 1 -19.02 -19.00 3.46
C MET A 1 -18.13 -18.22 2.50
N SER A 2 -18.68 -17.84 1.35
CA SER A 2 -17.98 -17.05 0.33
C SER A 2 -18.31 -15.58 0.58
N GLY A 3 -17.55 -14.92 1.45
CA GLY A 3 -17.71 -13.50 1.75
C GLY A 3 -16.41 -12.81 1.40
N ILE A 4 -16.39 -12.12 0.25
CA ILE A 4 -15.46 -11.06 -0.16
C ILE A 4 -14.14 -11.08 0.62
N SER A 5 -13.25 -12.03 0.29
CA SER A 5 -11.85 -11.90 0.71
C SER A 5 -11.24 -10.88 -0.22
N GLY A 6 -10.75 -9.75 0.29
CA GLY A 6 -9.99 -8.83 -0.53
C GLY A 6 -8.81 -9.56 -1.17
N ILE A 7 -8.56 -9.31 -2.46
CA ILE A 7 -7.37 -9.84 -3.14
C ILE A 7 -6.12 -9.07 -2.66
N ILE A 8 -6.32 -7.80 -2.29
CA ILE A 8 -5.32 -6.92 -1.66
C ILE A 8 -5.97 -6.23 -0.47
N GLU A 9 -5.36 -6.35 0.70
CA GLU A 9 -5.77 -5.67 1.94
C GLU A 9 -4.57 -4.99 2.59
N ALA A 10 -4.58 -3.65 2.64
CA ALA A 10 -3.60 -2.85 3.35
C ALA A 10 -4.27 -2.12 4.52
N LYS A 11 -3.66 -2.22 5.71
CA LYS A 11 -4.12 -1.58 6.94
C LYS A 11 -3.02 -0.78 7.58
N ASP A 12 -3.31 0.49 7.89
CA ASP A 12 -2.39 1.46 8.49
C ASP A 12 -1.03 1.52 7.77
N LEU A 13 -1.05 1.32 6.45
CA LEU A 13 0.15 1.11 5.66
C LEU A 13 0.99 2.38 5.65
N THR A 14 2.21 2.27 6.17
CA THR A 14 3.14 3.39 6.28
C THR A 14 4.46 3.03 5.61
N LYS A 15 5.03 4.01 4.91
CA LYS A 15 6.35 3.87 4.29
C LYS A 15 7.16 5.13 4.50
N VAL A 16 8.29 4.96 5.17
CA VAL A 16 9.28 6.00 5.41
C VAL A 16 10.58 5.62 4.73
N TYR A 17 11.05 6.47 3.82
CA TYR A 17 12.37 6.36 3.22
C TYR A 17 13.34 7.21 4.01
N ARG A 18 14.49 6.65 4.38
CA ARG A 18 15.60 7.39 4.99
C ARG A 18 16.65 7.72 3.94
N ARG A 19 16.99 9.00 3.81
CA ARG A 19 18.11 9.48 3.00
C ARG A 19 19.04 10.30 3.88
N GLY A 20 20.08 9.65 4.41
CA GLY A 20 20.97 10.26 5.39
C GLY A 20 20.22 10.62 6.67
N ARG A 21 20.08 11.93 6.94
CA ARG A 21 19.36 12.46 8.11
C ARG A 21 17.89 12.81 7.81
N GLU A 22 17.46 12.77 6.56
CA GLU A 22 16.10 13.13 6.18
C GLU A 22 15.20 11.90 6.13
N GLU A 23 13.98 12.06 6.64
CA GLU A 23 12.90 11.08 6.55
C GLU A 23 11.83 11.57 5.58
N ILE A 24 11.53 10.76 4.56
CA ILE A 24 10.47 11.01 3.59
C ILE A 24 9.34 10.04 3.88
N HIS A 25 8.24 10.56 4.41
CA HIS A 25 7.02 9.81 4.69
C HIS A 25 6.18 9.67 3.41
N ALA A 26 6.50 8.66 2.60
CA ALA A 26 5.86 8.42 1.31
C ALA A 26 4.42 7.89 1.44
N LEU A 27 4.13 7.08 2.47
CA LEU A 27 2.78 6.66 2.86
C LEU A 27 2.58 6.93 4.34
N LYS A 28 1.39 7.42 4.71
CA LYS A 28 1.04 7.83 6.08
C LYS A 28 -0.30 7.19 6.46
N ASN A 29 -0.26 6.07 7.17
CA ASN A 29 -1.45 5.34 7.66
C ASN A 29 -2.50 5.12 6.57
N VAL A 30 -2.10 4.54 5.44
CA VAL A 30 -2.99 4.32 4.29
C VAL A 30 -3.75 3.00 4.47
N ASP A 31 -5.07 3.08 4.49
CA ASP A 31 -5.96 1.93 4.31
C ASP A 31 -6.32 1.80 2.83
N PHE A 32 -6.17 0.60 2.28
CA PHE A 32 -6.48 0.31 0.88
C PHE A 32 -7.00 -1.13 0.73
N HIS A 33 -8.01 -1.32 -0.10
CA HIS A 33 -8.61 -2.63 -0.34
C HIS A 33 -8.98 -2.76 -1.82
N VAL A 34 -8.73 -3.93 -2.38
CA VAL A 34 -9.17 -4.32 -3.73
C VAL A 34 -9.83 -5.68 -3.65
N GLY A 35 -11.04 -5.78 -4.17
CA GLY A 35 -11.78 -7.03 -4.33
C GLY A 35 -11.31 -7.85 -5.53
N GLU A 36 -11.68 -9.12 -5.57
CA GLU A 36 -11.42 -9.98 -6.72
C GLU A 36 -12.13 -9.45 -7.98
N GLY A 37 -11.38 -9.36 -9.08
CA GLY A 37 -11.89 -8.87 -10.38
C GLY A 37 -12.05 -7.36 -10.49
N GLU A 38 -11.73 -6.58 -9.45
CA GLU A 38 -11.78 -5.12 -9.52
C GLU A 38 -10.66 -4.55 -10.38
N PHE A 39 -11.00 -3.52 -11.16
CA PHE A 39 -10.05 -2.74 -11.93
C PHE A 39 -9.95 -1.33 -11.34
N VAL A 40 -8.83 -1.04 -10.67
CA VAL A 40 -8.64 0.19 -9.87
C VAL A 40 -7.54 1.05 -10.47
N SER A 41 -7.74 2.37 -10.46
CA SER A 41 -6.73 3.36 -10.84
C SER A 41 -6.36 4.24 -9.64
N ILE A 42 -5.07 4.51 -9.47
CA ILE A 42 -4.55 5.40 -8.42
C ILE A 42 -4.10 6.71 -9.07
N ILE A 43 -4.79 7.80 -8.77
CA ILE A 43 -4.55 9.12 -9.36
C ILE A 43 -4.16 10.13 -8.28
N GLY A 44 -3.29 11.07 -8.60
CA GLY A 44 -2.87 12.13 -7.69
C GLY A 44 -1.63 12.88 -8.18
N PRO A 45 -1.30 14.03 -7.59
CA PRO A 45 -0.15 14.86 -7.99
C PRO A 45 1.18 14.12 -7.95
N SER A 46 2.20 14.63 -8.66
CA SER A 46 3.56 14.10 -8.54
C SER A 46 4.03 14.16 -7.08
N GLY A 47 4.71 13.11 -6.60
CA GLY A 47 5.20 13.02 -5.21
C GLY A 47 4.15 12.59 -4.16
N SER A 48 2.88 12.37 -4.53
CA SER A 48 1.82 12.00 -3.57
C SER A 48 1.90 10.58 -2.98
N GLY A 49 2.95 9.82 -3.27
CA GLY A 49 3.13 8.45 -2.75
C GLY A 49 2.59 7.31 -3.62
N LYS A 50 2.00 7.58 -4.80
CA LYS A 50 1.40 6.53 -5.66
C LYS A 50 2.37 5.39 -6.00
N THR A 51 3.57 5.72 -6.47
CA THR A 51 4.59 4.72 -6.80
C THR A 51 5.06 3.97 -5.55
N ALA A 52 5.15 4.64 -4.40
CA ALA A 52 5.48 3.98 -3.14
C ALA A 52 4.38 2.98 -2.73
N LEU A 53 3.10 3.36 -2.88
CA LEU A 53 1.97 2.45 -2.65
C LEU A 53 2.05 1.25 -3.59
N LEU A 54 2.18 1.47 -4.91
CA LEU A 54 2.30 0.38 -5.88
C LEU A 54 3.49 -0.54 -5.60
N ASN A 55 4.64 0.00 -5.21
CA ASN A 55 5.81 -0.81 -4.86
C ASN A 55 5.56 -1.69 -3.64
N VAL A 56 4.91 -1.15 -2.60
CA VAL A 56 4.57 -1.93 -1.41
C VAL A 56 3.51 -2.99 -1.73
N LEU A 57 2.42 -2.61 -2.43
CA LEU A 57 1.37 -3.55 -2.83
C LEU A 57 1.90 -4.67 -3.74
N GLY A 58 2.84 -4.37 -4.62
CA GLY A 58 3.51 -5.33 -5.50
C GLY A 58 4.64 -6.13 -4.85
N CYS A 59 4.82 -6.03 -3.53
CA CYS A 59 5.89 -6.69 -2.78
C CYS A 59 7.32 -6.37 -3.27
N LEU A 60 7.49 -5.26 -4.01
CA LEU A 60 8.80 -4.75 -4.42
C LEU A 60 9.48 -3.97 -3.30
N ASP A 61 8.72 -3.60 -2.28
CA ASP A 61 9.18 -2.89 -1.10
C ASP A 61 8.40 -3.33 0.14
N THR A 62 9.04 -3.28 1.31
CA THR A 62 8.42 -3.65 2.59
C THR A 62 7.84 -2.42 3.27
N PRO A 63 6.60 -2.47 3.80
CA PRO A 63 6.08 -1.36 4.61
C PRO A 63 6.99 -1.09 5.81
N SER A 64 7.10 0.18 6.21
CA SER A 64 7.80 0.54 7.44
C SER A 64 6.99 0.18 8.69
N SER A 65 5.66 0.23 8.58
CA SER A 65 4.71 -0.26 9.58
C SER A 65 3.34 -0.50 8.93
N GLY A 66 2.42 -1.10 9.69
CA GLY A 66 1.12 -1.55 9.19
C GLY A 66 1.20 -2.96 8.62
N SER A 67 0.16 -3.39 7.92
CA SER A 67 0.09 -4.72 7.31
C SER A 67 -0.41 -4.68 5.88
N LEU A 68 0.13 -5.57 5.06
CA LEU A 68 -0.36 -5.90 3.73
C LEU A 68 -0.68 -7.39 3.71
N ARG A 69 -1.87 -7.74 3.24
CA ARG A 69 -2.28 -9.11 2.95
C ARG A 69 -2.64 -9.26 1.48
N LEU A 70 -2.21 -10.37 0.89
CA LEU A 70 -2.51 -10.73 -0.50
C LEU A 70 -3.21 -12.08 -0.49
N ASN A 71 -4.37 -12.18 -1.16
CA ASN A 71 -5.20 -13.39 -1.16
C ASN A 71 -5.51 -13.90 0.28
N GLY A 72 -5.71 -12.97 1.22
CA GLY A 72 -6.00 -13.27 2.62
C GLY A 72 -4.79 -13.68 3.48
N VAL A 73 -3.56 -13.71 2.93
CA VAL A 73 -2.31 -14.08 3.63
C VAL A 73 -1.46 -12.86 3.93
#